data_AF-A0A947T2P3-F1
#
_entry.id   AF-A0A947T2P3-F1
#
_cell.length_a   1.000
_cell.length_b   1.000
_cell.length_c   1.000
_cell.angle_alpha   90.00
_cell.angle_beta   90.00
_cell.angle_gamma   90.00
#
_symmetry.space_group_name_H-M   'P 1'
#
loop_
_entity.id
_entity.type
_entity.pdbx_description
1 polymer ?
#
loop_
_entity_poly.entity_id
_entity_poly.type
_entity_poly.pdbx_seq_one_letter_code
_entity_poly.pdbx_strand_id
1 'polypeptide(L)'
;MSRIHDRLFRLNEEIDRLRAEERLTEGELGMLEHLDDDARRDAAVGGPLERDDARMTAGDVARFRTTLAGLQSRRARLEAKRERLLERLG
;
A
#
# COMPACT_ATOMS: atom_id res chain seq x y z
N MET A 1 2.77 31.17 13.98
CA MET A 1 3.59 30.29 13.12
C MET A 1 3.57 30.82 11.70
N SER A 2 4.66 30.71 10.94
CA SER A 2 4.69 31.10 9.53
C SER A 2 3.88 30.10 8.69
N ARG A 3 3.27 30.55 7.58
CA ARG A 3 2.51 29.70 6.65
C ARG A 3 3.30 28.48 6.17
N ILE A 4 4.64 28.55 6.12
CA ILE A 4 5.50 27.43 5.74
C ILE A 4 5.52 26.35 6.84
N HIS A 5 5.60 26.74 8.11
CA HIS A 5 5.57 25.81 9.24
C HIS A 5 4.22 25.09 9.32
N ASP A 6 3.11 25.82 9.17
CA ASP A 6 1.76 25.21 9.18
C ASP A 6 1.61 24.19 8.03
N ARG A 7 2.18 24.49 6.86
CA ARG A 7 2.16 23.59 5.71
C ARG A 7 3.02 22.35 5.92
N LEU A 8 4.21 22.51 6.49
CA LEU A 8 5.10 21.38 6.84
C LEU A 8 4.45 20.46 7.88
N PHE A 9 3.79 21.03 8.89
CA PHE A 9 3.07 20.27 9.91
C PHE A 9 2.00 19.38 9.28
N ARG A 10 1.11 19.96 8.46
CA ARG A 10 0.05 19.19 7.75
C ARG A 10 0.61 18.12 6.82
N LEU A 11 1.71 18.41 6.13
CA LEU A 11 2.38 17.42 5.26
C LEU A 11 2.91 16.23 6.08
N ASN A 12 3.52 16.50 7.24
CA ASN A 12 3.99 15.42 8.12
C ASN A 12 2.82 14.55 8.60
N GLU A 13 1.72 15.16 9.06
CA GLU A 13 0.52 14.40 9.48
C GLU A 13 -0.06 13.54 8.36
N GLU A 14 -0.06 14.04 7.12
CA GLU A 14 -0.52 13.25 5.97
C GLU A 14 0.45 12.11 5.62
N ILE A 15 1.76 12.37 5.67
CA ILE A 15 2.79 11.34 5.48
C ILE A 15 2.67 10.23 6.53
N ASP A 16 2.49 10.59 7.80
CA ASP A 16 2.37 9.62 8.89
C ASP A 16 1.09 8.79 8.79
N ARG A 17 -0.01 9.39 8.34
CA ARG A 17 -1.25 8.65 8.00
C ARG A 17 -1.03 7.67 6.86
N LEU A 18 -0.39 8.08 5.77
CA LEU A 18 -0.08 7.19 4.65
C LEU A 18 0.85 6.04 5.07
N ARG A 19 1.85 6.31 5.90
CA ARG A 19 2.72 5.25 6.45
C ARG A 19 1.94 4.24 7.31
N ALA A 20 0.95 4.69 8.06
CA ALA A 20 0.10 3.79 8.83
C ALA A 20 -0.78 2.92 7.91
N GLU A 21 -1.36 3.53 6.87
CA GLU A 21 -2.16 2.84 5.86
C GLU A 21 -1.33 1.82 5.07
N GLU A 22 -0.12 2.20 4.63
CA GLU A 22 0.86 1.30 3.96
C GLU A 22 1.12 0.06 4.82
N ARG A 23 1.41 0.23 6.12
CA ARG A 23 1.67 -0.90 7.04
C ARG A 23 0.48 -1.85 7.18
N LEU A 24 -0.73 -1.30 7.24
CA LEU A 24 -1.95 -2.11 7.33
C LEU A 24 -2.17 -2.90 6.03
N THR A 25 -2.04 -2.23 4.89
CA THR A 25 -2.18 -2.85 3.56
C THR A 25 -1.09 -3.90 3.31
N GLU A 26 0.15 -3.67 3.74
CA GLU A 26 1.24 -4.64 3.68
C GLU A 26 0.95 -5.89 4.52
N GLY A 27 0.42 -5.71 5.74
CA GLY A 27 0.01 -6.82 6.60
C GLY A 27 -1.10 -7.66 5.98
N GLU A 28 -2.12 -7.02 5.43
CA GLU A 28 -3.23 -7.70 4.73
C GLU A 28 -2.74 -8.41 3.45
N LEU A 29 -1.86 -7.76 2.68
CA LEU A 29 -1.27 -8.36 1.49
C LEU A 29 -0.49 -9.62 1.81
N GLY A 30 0.33 -9.61 2.87
CA GLY A 30 1.09 -10.81 3.27
C GLY A 30 0.18 -11.99 3.61
N MET A 31 -0.95 -11.73 4.27
CA MET A 31 -1.95 -12.76 4.54
C MET A 31 -2.61 -13.28 3.25
N LEU A 32 -3.00 -12.38 2.34
CA LEU A 32 -3.59 -12.77 1.05
C LEU A 32 -2.63 -13.55 0.17
N GLU A 33 -1.32 -13.25 0.21
CA GLU A 33 -0.30 -14.00 -0.52
C GLU A 33 -0.20 -15.44 -0.02
N HIS A 34 -0.30 -15.68 1.29
CA HIS A 34 -0.37 -17.04 1.83
C HIS A 34 -1.64 -17.78 1.38
N LEU A 35 -2.80 -17.11 1.36
CA LEU A 35 -4.04 -17.70 0.86
C LEU A 35 -3.99 -18.02 -0.64
N ASP A 36 -3.39 -17.14 -1.45
CA ASP A 36 -3.17 -17.39 -2.88
C ASP A 36 -2.25 -18.59 -3.11
N ASP A 37 -1.18 -18.72 -2.32
CA ASP A 37 -0.29 -19.88 -2.38
C ASP A 37 -1.01 -21.19 -2.02
N ASP A 38 -1.85 -21.19 -0.99
CA ASP A 38 -2.69 -22.34 -0.61
C ASP A 38 -3.68 -22.69 -1.72
N ALA A 39 -4.46 -21.71 -2.18
CA ALA A 39 -5.46 -21.92 -3.23
C ALA A 39 -4.84 -22.44 -4.53
N ARG A 40 -3.63 -21.98 -4.89
CA ARG A 40 -2.89 -22.49 -6.06
C ARG A 40 -2.47 -23.94 -5.91
N ARG A 41 -2.05 -24.35 -4.71
CA ARG A 41 -1.71 -25.75 -4.43
C ARG A 41 -2.93 -26.65 -4.54
N ASP A 42 -4.07 -26.22 -4.00
CA ASP A 42 -5.33 -26.95 -4.09
C ASP A 42 -5.82 -27.04 -5.54
N ALA A 43 -5.78 -25.94 -6.29
CA ALA A 43 -6.17 -25.89 -7.70
C ALA A 43 -5.33 -26.80 -8.61
N ALA A 44 -4.07 -27.08 -8.25
CA ALA A 44 -3.18 -27.94 -9.02
C ALA A 44 -3.62 -29.41 -9.02
N VAL A 45 -4.26 -29.86 -7.94
CA VAL A 45 -4.77 -31.24 -7.78
C VAL A 45 -6.30 -31.32 -7.80
N GLY A 46 -6.97 -30.17 -7.71
CA GLY A 46 -8.41 -30.01 -7.62
C GLY A 46 -9.14 -29.87 -8.96
N GLY A 47 -10.44 -29.61 -8.85
CA GLY A 47 -11.37 -29.46 -9.96
C GLY A 47 -11.61 -28.00 -10.34
N PRO A 48 -12.70 -27.74 -11.08
CA PRO A 48 -13.05 -26.38 -11.51
C PRO A 48 -13.26 -25.39 -10.36
N LEU A 49 -13.78 -25.83 -9.21
CA LEU A 49 -14.05 -24.95 -8.07
C LEU A 49 -12.77 -24.42 -7.44
N GLU A 50 -11.79 -25.28 -7.19
CA GLU A 50 -10.51 -24.89 -6.60
C GLU A 50 -9.73 -23.94 -7.53
N ARG A 51 -9.88 -24.11 -8.86
CA ARG A 51 -9.32 -23.18 -9.85
C ARG A 51 -10.02 -21.83 -9.85
N ASP A 52 -11.30 -21.77 -9.54
CA ASP A 52 -12.04 -20.52 -9.41
C ASP A 52 -11.57 -19.77 -8.16
N ASP A 53 -11.45 -20.47 -7.04
CA ASP A 53 -10.94 -19.92 -5.78
C ASP A 53 -9.51 -19.37 -5.96
N ALA A 54 -8.62 -20.11 -6.61
CA ALA A 54 -7.26 -19.64 -6.91
C ALA A 54 -7.24 -18.40 -7.82
N ARG A 55 -8.21 -18.25 -8.74
CA ARG A 55 -8.32 -17.04 -9.56
C ARG A 55 -8.81 -15.85 -8.74
N MET A 56 -9.72 -16.08 -7.80
CA MET A 56 -10.24 -15.04 -6.92
C MET A 56 -9.14 -14.50 -6.00
N THR A 57 -8.42 -15.37 -5.30
CA THR A 57 -7.33 -14.99 -4.39
C THR A 57 -6.19 -14.30 -5.12
N ALA A 58 -5.79 -14.79 -6.30
CA ALA A 58 -4.81 -14.10 -7.15
C ALA A 58 -5.27 -12.69 -7.55
N GLY A 59 -6.57 -12.52 -7.82
CA GLY A 59 -7.18 -11.23 -8.10
C GLY A 59 -7.11 -10.27 -6.91
N ASP A 60 -7.37 -10.76 -5.69
CA ASP A 60 -7.24 -10.00 -4.46
C ASP A 60 -5.80 -9.54 -4.22
N VAL A 61 -4.82 -10.43 -4.33
CA VAL A 61 -3.40 -10.10 -4.23
C VAL A 61 -3.02 -9.00 -5.22
N ALA A 62 -3.45 -9.10 -6.48
CA ALA A 62 -3.17 -8.08 -7.49
C ALA A 62 -3.78 -6.71 -7.16
N ARG A 63 -5.01 -6.69 -6.64
CA ARG A 63 -5.67 -5.45 -6.17
C ARG A 63 -4.89 -4.80 -5.04
N PHE A 64 -4.52 -5.58 -4.01
CA PHE A 64 -3.80 -5.07 -2.84
C PHE A 64 -2.40 -4.56 -3.20
N ARG A 65 -1.66 -5.25 -4.06
CA ARG A 65 -0.37 -4.77 -4.59
C ARG A 65 -0.52 -3.43 -5.30
N THR A 66 -1.58 -3.26 -6.09
CA THR A 66 -1.88 -2.00 -6.78
C THR A 66 -2.19 -0.87 -5.79
N THR A 67 -3.02 -1.15 -4.78
CA THR A 67 -3.34 -0.20 -3.71
C THR A 67 -2.08 0.23 -2.97
N LEU A 68 -1.25 -0.71 -2.54
CA LEU A 68 0.00 -0.44 -1.82
C LEU A 68 0.95 0.43 -2.65
N ALA A 69 1.15 0.10 -3.94
CA ALA A 69 1.97 0.90 -4.83
C ALA A 69 1.43 2.34 -4.98
N GLY A 70 0.11 2.50 -5.01
CA GLY A 70 -0.56 3.80 -5.04
C GLY A 70 -0.28 4.64 -3.79
N LEU A 71 -0.39 4.02 -2.61
CA LEU A 71 -0.08 4.66 -1.32
C LEU A 71 1.39 5.10 -1.26
N GLN A 72 2.31 4.19 -1.58
CA GLN A 72 3.75 4.46 -1.60
C GLN A 72 4.11 5.60 -2.56
N SER A 73 3.51 5.64 -3.76
CA SER A 73 3.71 6.72 -4.72
C SER A 73 3.19 8.06 -4.19
N ARG A 74 2.03 8.06 -3.52
CA ARG A 74 1.47 9.27 -2.89
C ARG A 74 2.36 9.77 -1.77
N ARG A 75 2.85 8.88 -0.89
CA ARG A 75 3.78 9.24 0.19
C ARG A 75 5.05 9.86 -0.36
N ALA A 76 5.69 9.22 -1.35
CA ALA A 76 6.91 9.73 -1.98
C ALA A 76 6.72 11.14 -2.56
N ARG A 77 5.56 11.43 -3.18
CA ARG A 77 5.24 12.78 -3.68
C ARG A 77 5.10 13.81 -2.56
N LEU A 78 4.57 13.43 -1.40
CA LEU A 78 4.46 14.33 -0.25
C LEU A 78 5.80 14.56 0.42
N GLU A 79 6.63 13.53 0.54
CA GLU A 79 8.01 13.62 1.03
C GLU A 79 8.84 14.58 0.15
N ALA A 80 8.77 14.44 -1.18
CA ALA A 80 9.43 15.37 -2.10
C ALA A 80 8.90 16.82 -1.96
N LYS A 81 7.61 17.01 -1.70
CA LYS A 81 7.05 18.35 -1.43
C LYS A 81 7.55 18.93 -0.10
N ARG A 82 7.70 18.09 0.92
CA ARG A 82 8.21 18.45 2.24
C ARG A 82 9.69 18.88 2.13
N GLU A 83 10.50 18.11 1.42
CA GLU A 83 11.92 18.43 1.17
C GLU A 83 12.08 19.81 0.52
N ARG A 84 11.34 20.09 -0.57
CA ARG A 84 11.35 21.40 -1.23
C ARG A 84 10.93 22.57 -0.33
N LEU A 85 10.07 22.32 0.66
CA LEU A 85 9.67 23.36 1.61
C LEU A 85 10.73 23.58 2.70
N LEU A 86 11.43 22.52 3.11
CA LEU A 86 12.56 22.61 4.04
C LEU A 86 13.74 23.34 3.42
N GLU A 87 14.04 23.09 2.14
CA GLU A 87 15.07 23.81 1.37
C GLU A 87 14.83 25.32 1.32
N ARG A 88 13.57 25.77 1.42
CA ARG A 88 13.22 27.20 1.43
C ARG A 88 13.34 27.87 2.79
N LEU A 89 13.58 27.09 3.85
CA LEU A 89 13.79 27.57 5.21
C LEU A 89 15.28 27.65 5.59
N GLY A 90 16.15 26.99 4.81
CA GLY A 90 17.61 27.18 4.83
C GLY A 90 18.06 28.16 3.78
#